data_AF-A0A4P6G003-F1
#
_entry.id   AF-A0A4P6G003-F1
#
_cell.length_a   1.000
_cell.length_b   1.000
_cell.length_c   1.000
_cell.angle_alpha   90.00
_cell.angle_beta   90.00
_cell.angle_gamma   90.00
#
_symmetry.space_group_name_H-M   'P 1'
#
loop_
_entity.id
_entity.type
_entity.pdbx_description
1 polymer ?
#
loop_
_entity_poly.entity_id
_entity_poly.type
_entity_poly.pdbx_seq_one_letter_code
_entity_poly.pdbx_strand_id
1 'polypeptide(L)'
;MPTIATDGSSLGTPMADGTRKAEGHGGWAAVIQFERDHPIAPGWSQELVGGKRLTTTGEVEVLGFLGALKAVQAYRRALATDPANAIITSACTFKLVLDSKYVIDTYREHLPRWIANDWRKSTPGKIKHQRLWQAIASLKSEIGHMITIDHQKGHTRRAGDGIVDANVEANDRADYAAGVVSRSIRDTGFIPQPQPIVWRAHASSAGDREADIEKLRLLAERILTIHGRDAAVTAFRLATFNTGVSE
;
A
#
# COMPACT_ATOMS: atom_id res chain seq x y z
N MET A 1 -12.32 -2.25 13.65
CA MET A 1 -10.86 -2.32 13.48
C MET A 1 -10.56 -2.73 12.04
N PRO A 2 -10.33 -1.75 11.15
CA PRO A 2 -10.07 -2.03 9.74
C PRO A 2 -8.89 -2.97 9.55
N THR A 3 -8.98 -3.83 8.54
CA THR A 3 -7.92 -4.75 8.14
C THR A 3 -7.18 -4.20 6.93
N ILE A 4 -5.86 -4.36 6.89
CA ILE A 4 -5.02 -4.11 5.72
C ILE A 4 -4.21 -5.37 5.45
N ALA A 5 -4.56 -6.11 4.41
CA ALA A 5 -3.79 -7.28 3.97
C ALA A 5 -2.75 -6.87 2.93
N THR A 6 -1.55 -7.44 2.98
CA THR A 6 -0.48 -7.10 2.03
C THR A 6 0.19 -8.33 1.46
N ASP A 7 0.54 -8.27 0.18
CA ASP A 7 1.33 -9.31 -0.47
C ASP A 7 2.21 -8.74 -1.60
N GLY A 8 3.20 -9.52 -2.04
CA GLY A 8 4.12 -9.23 -3.12
C GLY A 8 4.38 -10.45 -4.00
N SER A 9 4.22 -10.27 -5.31
CA SER A 9 4.47 -11.31 -6.31
C SER A 9 5.61 -10.90 -7.23
N SER A 10 6.63 -11.75 -7.38
CA SER A 10 7.67 -11.59 -8.42
C SER A 10 7.69 -12.82 -9.32
N LEU A 11 7.70 -12.59 -10.64
CA LEU A 11 7.69 -13.67 -11.64
C LEU A 11 9.07 -14.32 -11.81
N GLY A 12 10.14 -13.69 -11.29
CA GLY A 12 11.51 -14.05 -11.62
C GLY A 12 11.81 -13.92 -13.13
N THR A 13 13.03 -14.28 -13.52
CA THR A 13 13.47 -14.25 -14.92
C THR A 13 13.85 -15.66 -15.37
N PRO A 14 13.20 -16.24 -16.39
CA PRO A 14 13.60 -17.53 -16.96
C PRO A 14 15.04 -17.50 -17.50
N MET A 15 15.76 -18.59 -17.27
CA MET A 15 17.13 -18.80 -17.72
C MET A 15 17.19 -19.89 -18.79
N ALA A 16 18.26 -19.90 -19.59
CA ALA A 16 18.44 -20.88 -20.68
C ALA A 16 18.53 -22.34 -20.19
N ASP A 17 18.93 -22.54 -18.93
CA ASP A 17 19.03 -23.85 -18.27
C ASP A 17 17.70 -24.33 -17.65
N GLY A 18 16.59 -23.63 -17.88
CA GLY A 18 15.28 -23.94 -17.32
C GLY A 18 15.06 -23.46 -15.89
N THR A 19 16.08 -22.87 -15.25
CA THR A 19 15.94 -22.25 -13.92
C THR A 19 15.31 -20.86 -14.02
N ARG A 20 14.98 -20.27 -12.86
CA ARG A 20 14.56 -18.86 -12.77
C ARG A 20 15.49 -18.11 -11.82
N LYS A 21 15.99 -16.95 -12.27
CA LYS A 21 16.56 -15.94 -11.37
C LYS A 21 15.46 -15.38 -10.49
N ALA A 22 15.81 -15.10 -9.23
CA ALA A 22 14.88 -14.52 -8.26
C ALA A 22 14.38 -13.12 -8.67
N GLU A 23 15.17 -12.38 -9.45
CA GLU A 23 14.80 -11.06 -9.94
C GLU A 23 13.93 -11.17 -11.19
N GLY A 24 12.84 -10.40 -11.24
CA GLY A 24 11.95 -10.29 -12.39
C GLY A 24 10.94 -9.16 -12.21
N HIS A 25 9.92 -9.15 -13.07
CA HIS A 25 8.78 -8.25 -12.93
C HIS A 25 8.01 -8.60 -11.68
N GLY A 26 7.79 -7.62 -10.81
CA GLY A 26 7.08 -7.84 -9.56
C GLY A 26 6.09 -6.74 -9.23
N GLY A 27 4.99 -7.17 -8.62
CA GLY A 27 3.90 -6.34 -8.14
C GLY A 27 3.71 -6.54 -6.64
N TRP A 28 3.14 -5.54 -5.99
CA TRP A 28 2.71 -5.61 -4.61
C TRP A 28 1.31 -5.03 -4.48
N ALA A 29 0.60 -5.47 -3.45
CA ALA A 29 -0.71 -4.95 -3.11
C ALA A 29 -0.85 -4.72 -1.61
N ALA A 30 -1.67 -3.75 -1.24
CA ALA A 30 -2.23 -3.58 0.08
C ALA A 30 -3.74 -3.36 -0.05
N VAL A 31 -4.53 -4.30 0.47
CA VAL A 31 -5.99 -4.28 0.43
C VAL A 31 -6.50 -3.81 1.78
N ILE A 32 -7.07 -2.60 1.82
CA ILE A 32 -7.73 -2.03 2.99
C ILE A 32 -9.20 -2.45 2.96
N GLN A 33 -9.69 -2.99 4.07
CA GLN A 33 -11.08 -3.39 4.25
C GLN A 33 -11.59 -2.93 5.62
N PHE A 34 -12.68 -2.17 5.60
CA PHE A 34 -13.44 -1.80 6.77
C PHE A 34 -14.55 -2.81 7.00
N GLU A 35 -14.91 -3.02 8.26
CA GLU A 35 -16.02 -3.90 8.61
C GLU A 35 -17.35 -3.37 8.06
N ARG A 36 -18.29 -4.29 7.79
CA ARG A 36 -19.60 -3.94 7.21
C ARG A 36 -20.42 -3.02 8.11
N ASP A 37 -20.21 -3.10 9.41
CA ASP A 37 -20.86 -2.31 10.46
C ASP A 37 -19.96 -1.16 10.98
N HIS A 38 -18.85 -0.84 10.29
CA HIS A 38 -17.96 0.24 10.71
C HIS A 38 -18.73 1.58 10.77
N PRO A 39 -18.66 2.33 11.89
CA PRO A 39 -19.57 3.44 12.15
C PRO A 39 -19.43 4.63 11.19
N ILE A 40 -18.29 4.74 10.49
CA ILE A 40 -17.98 5.85 9.60
C ILE A 40 -17.92 5.43 8.13
N ALA A 41 -17.51 4.19 7.87
CA ALA A 41 -17.13 3.72 6.54
C ALA A 41 -17.54 2.25 6.35
N PRO A 42 -18.84 1.94 6.48
CA PRO A 42 -19.34 0.56 6.49
C PRO A 42 -19.01 -0.14 5.18
N GLY A 43 -18.26 -1.24 5.25
CA GLY A 43 -17.89 -2.05 4.10
C GLY A 43 -16.91 -1.40 3.12
N TRP A 44 -16.37 -0.22 3.44
CA TRP A 44 -15.40 0.47 2.59
C TRP A 44 -14.20 -0.41 2.28
N SER A 45 -13.76 -0.42 1.02
CA SER A 45 -12.57 -1.14 0.61
C SER A 45 -11.77 -0.35 -0.40
N GLN A 46 -10.44 -0.45 -0.30
CA GLN A 46 -9.54 0.17 -1.25
C GLN A 46 -8.36 -0.76 -1.50
N GLU A 47 -7.95 -0.85 -2.76
CA GLU A 47 -6.74 -1.56 -3.17
C GLU A 47 -5.66 -0.55 -3.54
N LEU A 48 -4.49 -0.71 -2.92
CA LEU A 48 -3.28 0.03 -3.26
C LEU A 48 -2.33 -0.94 -3.95
N VAL A 49 -1.96 -0.65 -5.19
CA VAL A 49 -1.05 -1.48 -5.97
C VAL A 49 0.16 -0.70 -6.47
N GLY A 50 1.26 -1.41 -6.64
CA GLY A 50 2.43 -0.88 -7.33
C GLY A 50 3.38 -2.00 -7.71
N GLY A 51 4.53 -1.65 -8.28
CA GLY A 51 5.50 -2.67 -8.64
C GLY A 51 6.81 -2.13 -9.19
N LYS A 52 7.64 -3.06 -9.66
CA LYS A 52 8.95 -2.80 -10.25
C LYS A 52 9.21 -3.78 -11.38
N ARG A 53 9.92 -3.32 -12.42
CA ARG A 53 10.31 -4.19 -13.55
C ARG A 53 11.35 -5.24 -13.17
N LEU A 54 12.24 -4.91 -12.25
CA LEU A 54 13.29 -5.80 -11.77
C LEU A 54 13.32 -5.74 -10.24
N THR A 55 12.88 -6.82 -9.62
CA THR A 55 12.70 -6.94 -8.17
C THR A 55 12.63 -8.41 -7.76
N THR A 56 12.81 -8.67 -6.47
CA THR A 56 12.60 -10.01 -5.87
C THR A 56 11.29 -10.04 -5.10
N THR A 57 10.78 -11.24 -4.78
CA THR A 57 9.60 -11.42 -3.91
C THR A 57 9.78 -10.69 -2.58
N GLY A 58 10.92 -10.89 -1.90
CA GLY A 58 11.19 -10.23 -0.63
C GLY A 58 11.27 -8.70 -0.72
N GLU A 59 11.60 -8.12 -1.88
CA GLU A 59 11.55 -6.66 -2.03
C GLU A 59 10.10 -6.16 -2.24
N VAL A 60 9.28 -6.86 -3.03
CA VAL A 60 7.88 -6.46 -3.26
C VAL A 60 7.00 -6.70 -2.03
N GLU A 61 7.25 -7.74 -1.23
CA GLU A 61 6.58 -7.93 0.06
C GLU A 61 6.85 -6.76 1.01
N VAL A 62 8.11 -6.28 1.08
CA VAL A 62 8.49 -5.11 1.89
C VAL A 62 7.84 -3.82 1.35
N LEU A 63 7.71 -3.69 0.02
CA LEU A 63 7.00 -2.57 -0.59
C LEU A 63 5.51 -2.60 -0.28
N GLY A 64 4.87 -3.77 -0.32
CA GLY A 64 3.46 -3.95 0.07
C GLY A 64 3.22 -3.53 1.51
N PHE A 65 4.07 -4.00 2.43
CA PHE A 65 4.00 -3.59 3.82
C PHE A 65 4.24 -2.09 4.02
N LEU A 66 5.22 -1.50 3.33
CA LEU A 66 5.43 -0.05 3.33
C LEU A 66 4.20 0.71 2.79
N GLY A 67 3.54 0.18 1.76
CA GLY A 67 2.30 0.71 1.21
C GLY A 67 1.18 0.76 2.25
N ALA A 68 1.01 -0.31 3.02
CA ALA A 68 0.04 -0.36 4.10
C ALA A 68 0.35 0.62 5.25
N LEU A 69 1.61 0.76 5.65
CA LEU A 69 2.00 1.76 6.66
C LEU A 69 1.75 3.19 6.17
N LYS A 70 2.01 3.48 4.90
CA LYS A 70 1.66 4.77 4.28
C LYS A 70 0.14 4.98 4.25
N ALA A 71 -0.66 3.93 4.10
CA ALA A 71 -2.12 4.01 4.19
C ALA A 71 -2.57 4.50 5.56
N VAL A 72 -2.08 3.86 6.62
CA VAL A 72 -2.36 4.25 8.01
C VAL A 72 -1.90 5.68 8.29
N GLN A 73 -0.69 6.05 7.84
CA GLN A 73 -0.18 7.43 7.98
C GLN A 73 -1.11 8.45 7.31
N ALA A 74 -1.60 8.17 6.10
CA ALA A 74 -2.50 9.09 5.42
C ALA A 74 -3.83 9.21 6.16
N TYR A 75 -4.41 8.11 6.65
CA TYR A 75 -5.64 8.17 7.45
C TYR A 75 -5.46 8.96 8.75
N ARG A 76 -4.30 8.81 9.42
CA ARG A 76 -3.97 9.61 10.60
C ARG A 76 -3.84 11.09 10.28
N ARG A 77 -3.10 11.44 9.22
CA ARG A 77 -2.95 12.83 8.76
C ARG A 77 -4.29 13.41 8.35
N ALA A 78 -5.13 12.57 7.75
CA ALA A 78 -6.47 12.94 7.35
C ALA A 78 -7.33 13.33 8.54
N LEU A 79 -7.38 12.47 9.56
CA LEU A 79 -8.03 12.77 10.82
C LEU A 79 -7.49 14.04 11.49
N ALA A 80 -6.19 14.30 11.43
CA ALA A 80 -5.60 15.50 12.01
C ALA A 80 -5.93 16.79 11.25
N THR A 81 -6.14 16.70 9.94
CA THR A 81 -6.37 17.86 9.06
C THR A 81 -7.84 18.21 8.98
N ASP A 82 -8.70 17.19 8.80
CA ASP A 82 -10.15 17.35 8.69
C ASP A 82 -10.86 16.20 9.42
N PRO A 83 -11.06 16.34 10.74
CA PRO A 83 -11.72 15.30 11.54
C PRO A 83 -13.16 15.00 11.12
N ALA A 84 -13.87 15.96 10.51
CA ALA A 84 -15.27 15.80 10.13
C ALA A 84 -15.42 14.88 8.91
N ASN A 85 -14.44 14.91 8.00
CA ASN A 85 -14.43 14.12 6.76
C ASN A 85 -13.43 12.95 6.78
N ALA A 86 -12.78 12.68 7.89
CA ALA A 86 -11.94 11.50 8.06
C ALA A 86 -12.77 10.20 8.08
N ILE A 87 -12.24 9.13 7.49
CA ILE A 87 -12.91 7.80 7.51
C ILE A 87 -12.61 6.97 8.76
N ILE A 88 -11.74 7.49 9.63
CA ILE A 88 -11.36 6.87 10.90
C ILE A 88 -11.62 7.81 12.07
N THR A 89 -11.66 7.26 13.29
CA THR A 89 -11.64 8.03 14.54
C THR A 89 -10.28 7.94 15.22
N SER A 90 -10.07 8.73 16.28
CA SER A 90 -8.87 8.66 17.13
C SER A 90 -8.72 7.32 17.88
N ALA A 91 -9.80 6.56 18.04
CA ALA A 91 -9.79 5.23 18.65
C ALA A 91 -9.52 4.11 17.64
N CYS A 92 -9.39 4.44 16.34
CA CYS A 92 -9.23 3.44 15.30
C CYS A 92 -7.81 2.87 15.27
N THR A 93 -7.70 1.56 15.38
CA THR A 93 -6.48 0.78 15.11
C THR A 93 -6.66 -0.04 13.84
N PHE A 94 -5.56 -0.44 13.21
CA PHE A 94 -5.53 -1.23 11.99
C PHE A 94 -4.89 -2.60 12.23
N LYS A 95 -5.55 -3.66 11.75
CA LYS A 95 -4.96 -4.99 11.70
C LYS A 95 -4.24 -5.19 10.36
N LEU A 96 -2.92 -5.30 10.39
CA LEU A 96 -2.10 -5.66 9.23
C LEU A 96 -2.03 -7.18 9.13
N VAL A 97 -2.47 -7.74 8.01
CA VAL A 97 -2.44 -9.19 7.74
C VAL A 97 -1.37 -9.44 6.69
N LEU A 98 -0.40 -10.29 7.03
CA LEU A 98 0.68 -10.68 6.13
C LEU A 98 0.95 -12.18 6.22
N ASP A 99 1.42 -12.76 5.13
CA ASP A 99 1.92 -14.13 5.07
C ASP A 99 3.46 -14.21 5.06
N SER A 100 4.13 -13.11 4.69
CA SER A 100 5.59 -13.02 4.70
C SER A 100 6.15 -12.98 6.13
N LYS A 101 6.60 -14.14 6.62
CA LYS A 101 7.43 -14.22 7.84
C LYS A 101 8.67 -13.34 7.75
N TYR A 102 9.28 -13.24 6.57
CA TYR A 102 10.43 -12.37 6.36
C TYR A 102 10.12 -10.93 6.77
N VAL A 103 8.98 -10.37 6.34
CA VAL A 103 8.58 -9.01 6.71
C VAL A 103 8.25 -8.93 8.20
N ILE A 104 7.47 -9.87 8.73
CA ILE A 104 7.02 -9.87 10.13
C ILE A 104 8.21 -9.95 11.10
N ASP A 105 9.08 -10.95 10.92
CA ASP A 105 10.23 -11.20 11.78
C ASP A 105 11.22 -10.03 11.66
N THR A 106 11.41 -9.50 10.44
CA THR A 106 12.25 -8.32 10.26
C THR A 106 11.69 -7.10 10.98
N TYR A 107 10.39 -6.83 10.89
CA TYR A 107 9.77 -5.68 11.55
C TYR A 107 9.78 -5.80 13.09
N ARG A 108 9.58 -7.02 13.62
CA ARG A 108 9.51 -7.27 15.07
C ARG A 108 10.89 -7.37 15.72
N GLU A 109 11.82 -8.08 15.10
CA GLU A 109 13.07 -8.47 15.75
C GLU A 109 14.30 -7.75 15.20
N HIS A 110 14.42 -7.64 13.88
CA HIS A 110 15.63 -7.11 13.27
C HIS A 110 15.63 -5.59 13.20
N LEU A 111 14.49 -4.98 12.88
CA LEU A 111 14.36 -3.53 12.71
C LEU A 111 14.75 -2.76 13.99
N PRO A 112 14.30 -3.14 15.21
CA PRO A 112 14.76 -2.47 16.43
C PRO A 112 16.27 -2.60 16.65
N ARG A 113 16.84 -3.77 16.38
CA ARG A 113 18.30 -4.01 16.51
C ARG A 113 19.09 -3.19 15.50
N TRP A 114 18.62 -3.06 14.25
CA TRP A 114 19.27 -2.25 13.24
C TRP A 114 19.23 -0.76 13.58
N ILE A 115 18.11 -0.27 14.12
CA ILE A 115 17.99 1.12 14.60
C ILE A 115 18.98 1.36 15.75
N ALA A 116 19.03 0.46 16.74
CA ALA A 116 19.95 0.59 17.88
C ALA A 116 21.44 0.54 17.49
N ASN A 117 21.77 -0.14 16.38
CA ASN A 117 23.14 -0.28 15.89
C ASN A 117 23.49 0.71 14.76
N ASP A 118 22.75 1.81 14.60
CA ASP A 118 22.96 2.81 13.54
C ASP A 118 23.06 2.19 12.13
N TRP A 119 22.24 1.17 11.86
CA TRP A 119 22.21 0.42 10.60
C TRP A 119 23.53 -0.28 10.23
N ARG A 120 24.40 -0.52 11.21
CA ARG A 120 25.65 -1.27 11.03
C ARG A 120 25.40 -2.76 11.22
N LYS A 121 26.04 -3.59 10.39
CA LYS A 121 26.07 -5.04 10.57
C LYS A 121 27.30 -5.47 11.35
N SER A 122 27.15 -6.50 12.17
CA SER A 122 28.28 -7.24 12.77
C SER A 122 29.00 -8.13 11.76
N THR A 123 28.33 -8.51 10.67
CA THR A 123 28.88 -9.34 9.60
C THR A 123 29.12 -8.53 8.30
N PRO A 124 30.09 -8.94 7.47
CA PRO A 124 30.31 -8.30 6.18
C PRO A 124 29.06 -8.31 5.29
N GLY A 125 28.77 -7.17 4.65
CA GLY A 125 27.69 -7.01 3.68
C GLY A 125 26.69 -5.92 4.05
N LYS A 126 25.80 -5.58 3.10
CA LYS A 126 24.76 -4.55 3.29
C LYS A 126 23.48 -5.16 3.87
N ILE A 127 22.71 -4.40 4.65
CA ILE A 127 21.35 -4.81 5.05
C ILE A 127 20.50 -4.86 3.78
N LYS A 128 19.87 -6.02 3.52
CA LYS A 128 19.00 -6.17 2.35
C LYS A 128 17.82 -5.21 2.49
N HIS A 129 17.51 -4.50 1.41
CA HIS A 129 16.42 -3.52 1.36
C HIS A 129 16.50 -2.41 2.43
N GLN A 130 17.71 -2.06 2.89
CA GLN A 130 17.93 -1.10 3.99
C GLN A 130 17.15 0.20 3.83
N ARG A 131 17.10 0.78 2.63
CA ARG A 131 16.37 2.01 2.35
C ARG A 131 14.86 1.88 2.61
N LEU A 132 14.26 0.74 2.27
CA LEU A 132 12.85 0.47 2.55
C LEU A 132 12.63 0.31 4.05
N TRP A 133 13.51 -0.43 4.73
CA TRP A 133 13.44 -0.59 6.18
C TRP A 133 13.64 0.72 6.95
N GLN A 134 14.47 1.64 6.46
CA GLN A 134 14.60 2.99 7.02
C GLN A 134 13.30 3.80 6.90
N ALA A 135 12.62 3.72 5.74
CA ALA A 135 11.31 4.35 5.58
C ALA A 135 10.26 3.74 6.52
N ILE A 136 10.26 2.40 6.65
CA ILE A 136 9.41 1.67 7.59
C ILE A 136 9.72 2.07 9.04
N ALA A 137 10.99 2.24 9.42
CA ALA A 137 11.39 2.67 10.76
C ALA A 137 10.81 4.05 11.11
N SER A 138 10.89 5.00 10.17
CA SER A 138 10.28 6.33 10.34
C SER A 138 8.78 6.22 10.57
N LEU A 139 8.07 5.43 9.76
CA LEU A 139 6.63 5.23 9.91
C LEU A 139 6.29 4.50 11.23
N LYS A 140 7.07 3.49 11.61
CA LYS A 140 6.90 2.76 12.87
C LYS A 140 6.93 3.71 14.07
N SER A 141 7.84 4.68 14.08
CA SER A 141 7.91 5.67 15.16
C SER A 141 6.67 6.58 15.21
N GLU A 142 6.09 6.88 14.06
CA GLU A 142 4.96 7.81 13.93
C GLU A 142 3.60 7.14 14.21
N ILE A 143 3.37 5.94 13.66
CA ILE A 143 2.06 5.27 13.62
C ILE A 143 2.07 3.85 14.21
N GLY A 144 3.19 3.40 14.76
CA GLY A 144 3.33 2.01 15.24
C GLY A 144 2.32 1.61 16.33
N HIS A 145 1.82 2.58 17.10
CA HIS A 145 0.79 2.38 18.12
C HIS A 145 -0.62 2.19 17.54
N MET A 146 -0.84 2.55 16.28
CA MET A 146 -2.13 2.40 15.60
C MET A 146 -2.29 1.04 14.93
N ILE A 147 -1.27 0.18 14.96
CA ILE A 147 -1.26 -1.05 14.17
C ILE A 147 -1.02 -2.29 15.01
N THR A 148 -1.69 -3.37 14.65
CA THR A 148 -1.42 -4.72 15.11
C THR A 148 -1.08 -5.59 13.91
N ILE A 149 -0.11 -6.49 14.04
CA ILE A 149 0.29 -7.38 12.93
C ILE A 149 -0.17 -8.80 13.24
N ASP A 150 -0.85 -9.41 12.27
CA ASP A 150 -1.29 -10.79 12.31
C ASP A 150 -0.63 -11.58 11.16
N HIS A 151 -0.23 -12.81 11.46
CA HIS A 151 0.40 -13.69 10.49
C HIS A 151 -0.62 -14.68 9.96
N GLN A 152 -1.05 -14.47 8.72
CA GLN A 152 -1.98 -15.36 8.02
C GLN A 152 -1.18 -16.23 7.07
N LYS A 153 -1.39 -17.55 7.08
CA LYS A 153 -0.74 -18.40 6.07
C LYS A 153 -1.34 -18.08 4.69
N GLY A 154 -0.49 -17.90 3.68
CA GLY A 154 -0.90 -17.73 2.29
C GLY A 154 -1.56 -18.98 1.71
N HIS A 155 -2.43 -18.77 0.71
CA HIS A 155 -3.12 -19.81 -0.08
C HIS A 155 -3.84 -20.89 0.73
N THR A 156 -4.42 -20.52 1.87
CA THR A 156 -5.14 -21.47 2.73
C THR A 156 -6.55 -21.78 2.24
N ARG A 157 -7.12 -20.94 1.37
CA ARG A 157 -8.45 -21.13 0.80
C ARG A 157 -8.44 -22.17 -0.31
N ARG A 158 -9.40 -23.08 -0.27
CA ARG A 158 -9.64 -24.11 -1.28
C ARG A 158 -10.88 -23.79 -2.10
N ALA A 159 -10.94 -24.27 -3.34
CA ALA A 159 -12.03 -24.00 -4.27
C ALA A 159 -13.43 -24.45 -3.77
N GLY A 160 -13.50 -25.36 -2.80
CA GLY A 160 -14.75 -25.83 -2.19
C GLY A 160 -15.11 -25.14 -0.87
N ASP A 161 -14.28 -24.21 -0.39
CA ASP A 161 -14.56 -23.51 0.86
C ASP A 161 -15.68 -22.49 0.64
N GLY A 162 -16.68 -22.52 1.53
CA GLY A 162 -17.77 -21.55 1.55
C GLY A 162 -17.33 -20.19 2.09
N ILE A 163 -17.90 -19.78 3.21
CA ILE A 163 -17.46 -18.57 3.91
C ILE A 163 -16.17 -18.88 4.66
N VAL A 164 -15.09 -18.16 4.33
CA VAL A 164 -13.79 -18.24 5.01
C VAL A 164 -13.61 -17.07 5.96
N ASP A 165 -12.60 -17.16 6.84
CA ASP A 165 -12.22 -16.06 7.72
C ASP A 165 -11.87 -14.79 6.91
N ALA A 166 -12.24 -13.63 7.43
CA ALA A 166 -12.04 -12.35 6.74
C ALA A 166 -10.55 -12.03 6.49
N ASN A 167 -9.63 -12.47 7.35
CA ASN A 167 -8.20 -12.33 7.13
C ASN A 167 -7.73 -13.20 5.95
N VAL A 168 -8.26 -14.42 5.80
CA VAL A 168 -7.97 -15.30 4.66
C VAL A 168 -8.44 -14.64 3.37
N GLU A 169 -9.68 -14.15 3.35
CA GLU A 169 -10.24 -13.45 2.18
C GLU A 169 -9.42 -12.20 1.81
N ALA A 170 -9.06 -11.38 2.80
CA ALA A 170 -8.25 -10.19 2.56
C ALA A 170 -6.83 -10.53 2.04
N ASN A 171 -6.21 -11.58 2.58
CA ASN A 171 -4.89 -12.04 2.14
C ASN A 171 -4.94 -12.57 0.70
N ASP A 172 -5.94 -13.39 0.35
CA ASP A 172 -6.12 -13.90 -1.01
C ASP A 172 -6.37 -12.76 -2.02
N ARG A 173 -7.10 -11.71 -1.62
CA ARG A 173 -7.29 -10.51 -2.46
C ARG A 173 -5.96 -9.79 -2.70
N ALA A 174 -5.11 -9.66 -1.67
CA ALA A 174 -3.81 -9.02 -1.81
C ALA A 174 -2.86 -9.84 -2.73
N ASP A 175 -2.81 -11.16 -2.56
CA ASP A 175 -2.05 -12.07 -3.44
C ASP A 175 -2.49 -11.93 -4.90
N TYR A 176 -3.81 -12.04 -5.13
CA TYR A 176 -4.37 -11.93 -6.46
C TYR A 176 -4.01 -10.59 -7.12
N ALA A 177 -4.20 -9.47 -6.41
CA ALA A 177 -3.86 -8.14 -6.89
C ALA A 177 -2.37 -8.00 -7.21
N ALA A 178 -1.48 -8.44 -6.32
CA ALA A 178 -0.04 -8.41 -6.53
C ALA A 178 0.37 -9.24 -7.77
N GLY A 179 -0.25 -10.41 -7.96
CA GLY A 179 -0.06 -11.27 -9.12
C GLY A 179 -0.57 -10.66 -10.43
N VAL A 180 -1.72 -9.98 -10.41
CA VAL A 180 -2.24 -9.26 -11.58
C VAL A 180 -1.28 -8.16 -11.99
N VAL A 181 -0.76 -7.39 -11.02
CA VAL A 181 0.19 -6.30 -11.27
C VAL A 181 1.51 -6.84 -11.83
N SER A 182 2.07 -7.91 -11.25
CA SER A 182 3.35 -8.46 -11.74
C SER A 182 3.25 -8.95 -13.19
N ARG A 183 2.13 -9.60 -13.56
CA ARG A 183 1.84 -10.00 -14.94
C ARG A 183 1.59 -8.80 -15.86
N SER A 184 0.83 -7.81 -15.41
CA SER A 184 0.58 -6.58 -16.17
C SER A 184 1.89 -5.83 -16.49
N ILE A 185 2.80 -5.71 -15.53
CA ILE A 185 4.12 -5.10 -15.74
C ILE A 185 4.93 -5.90 -16.77
N ARG A 186 4.90 -7.25 -16.72
CA ARG A 186 5.56 -8.09 -17.72
C ARG A 186 4.98 -7.86 -19.12
N ASP A 187 3.65 -7.85 -19.23
CA ASP A 187 2.96 -7.87 -20.53
C ASP A 187 2.91 -6.49 -21.20
N THR A 188 2.80 -5.43 -20.41
CA THR A 188 2.58 -4.06 -20.91
C THR A 188 3.73 -3.11 -20.59
N GLY A 189 4.58 -3.46 -19.61
CA GLY A 189 5.57 -2.55 -19.05
C GLY A 189 4.99 -1.44 -18.17
N PHE A 190 3.67 -1.28 -18.07
CA PHE A 190 3.06 -0.26 -17.25
C PHE A 190 3.21 -0.61 -15.77
N ILE A 191 3.76 0.32 -14.98
CA ILE A 191 3.86 0.18 -13.52
C ILE A 191 2.74 1.01 -12.90
N PRO A 192 1.69 0.38 -12.35
CA PRO A 192 0.62 1.12 -11.71
C PRO A 192 1.18 1.88 -10.51
N GLN A 193 0.63 3.08 -10.29
CA GLN A 193 0.89 3.84 -9.07
C GLN A 193 -0.26 3.60 -8.09
N PRO A 194 0.01 3.56 -6.78
CA PRO A 194 -1.05 3.42 -5.78
C PRO A 194 -2.04 4.57 -5.91
N GLN A 195 -3.34 4.24 -5.91
CA GLN A 195 -4.39 5.24 -5.90
C GLN A 195 -4.25 6.14 -4.65
N PRO A 196 -4.61 7.43 -4.74
CA PRO A 196 -4.64 8.29 -3.58
C PRO A 196 -5.60 7.71 -2.53
N ILE A 197 -5.24 7.84 -1.26
CA ILE A 197 -6.06 7.36 -0.15
C ILE A 197 -7.24 8.31 -0.01
N VAL A 198 -8.44 7.72 -0.01
CA VAL A 198 -9.70 8.42 -0.25
C VAL A 198 -10.35 8.87 1.07
N TRP A 199 -10.98 10.05 1.06
CA TRP A 199 -11.68 10.67 2.20
C TRP A 199 -13.18 10.35 2.20
N ARG A 200 -13.86 10.56 3.34
CA ARG A 200 -15.23 10.05 3.61
C ARG A 200 -16.27 10.44 2.56
N ALA A 201 -16.20 11.64 2.00
CA ALA A 201 -17.13 12.10 0.96
C ALA A 201 -17.07 11.29 -0.35
N HIS A 202 -16.11 10.37 -0.49
CA HIS A 202 -15.84 9.62 -1.71
C HIS A 202 -15.97 8.11 -1.54
N ALA A 203 -16.14 7.65 -0.30
CA ALA A 203 -16.14 6.23 0.01
C ALA A 203 -17.40 5.50 -0.52
N SER A 204 -18.48 6.25 -0.77
CA SER A 204 -19.78 5.73 -1.21
C SER A 204 -20.21 6.24 -2.58
N SER A 205 -19.38 7.03 -3.26
CA SER A 205 -19.87 7.95 -4.29
C SER A 205 -19.20 7.74 -5.66
N ALA A 206 -19.45 6.58 -6.25
CA ALA A 206 -19.30 6.43 -7.69
C ALA A 206 -20.34 7.33 -8.39
N GLY A 207 -19.89 8.39 -9.08
CA GLY A 207 -20.76 9.29 -9.83
C GLY A 207 -21.23 10.55 -9.10
N ASP A 208 -20.64 10.90 -7.95
CA ASP A 208 -20.92 12.16 -7.25
C ASP A 208 -19.91 13.24 -7.65
N ARG A 209 -20.43 14.29 -8.28
CA ARG A 209 -19.65 15.39 -8.85
C ARG A 209 -18.97 16.24 -7.77
N GLU A 210 -19.61 16.48 -6.64
CA GLU A 210 -19.04 17.28 -5.54
C GLU A 210 -17.92 16.51 -4.83
N ALA A 211 -18.05 15.18 -4.82
CA ALA A 211 -16.98 14.31 -4.38
C ALA A 211 -15.77 14.39 -5.33
N ASP A 212 -15.96 14.28 -6.64
CA ASP A 212 -14.84 14.33 -7.58
C ASP A 212 -14.15 15.71 -7.62
N ILE A 213 -14.95 16.78 -7.68
CA ILE A 213 -14.84 17.97 -6.82
C ILE A 213 -13.62 18.09 -5.90
N GLU A 214 -13.86 17.62 -4.69
CA GLU A 214 -12.96 17.73 -3.55
C GLU A 214 -11.72 16.83 -3.67
N LYS A 215 -11.80 15.67 -4.36
CA LYS A 215 -10.60 14.86 -4.67
C LYS A 215 -9.60 15.66 -5.50
N LEU A 216 -10.10 16.36 -6.53
CA LEU A 216 -9.27 17.19 -7.39
C LEU A 216 -8.67 18.36 -6.61
N ARG A 217 -9.44 18.95 -5.70
CA ARG A 217 -8.97 20.02 -4.81
C ARG A 217 -7.83 19.55 -3.90
N LEU A 218 -8.01 18.43 -3.20
CA LEU A 218 -6.99 17.86 -2.31
C LEU A 218 -5.73 17.44 -3.06
N LEU A 219 -5.89 16.92 -4.28
CA LEU A 219 -4.76 16.64 -5.17
C LEU A 219 -4.02 17.92 -5.55
N ALA A 220 -4.73 18.97 -5.93
CA ALA A 220 -4.15 20.26 -6.29
C ALA A 220 -3.41 20.89 -5.10
N GLU A 221 -3.99 20.91 -3.90
CA GLU A 221 -3.36 21.41 -2.68
C GLU A 221 -2.09 20.64 -2.31
N ARG A 222 -2.09 19.32 -2.52
CA ARG A 222 -0.92 18.48 -2.30
C ARG A 222 0.20 18.78 -3.30
N ILE A 223 -0.13 18.98 -4.57
CA ILE A 223 0.86 19.37 -5.59
C ILE A 223 1.43 20.75 -5.27
N LEU A 224 0.57 21.71 -4.90
CA LEU A 224 0.98 23.05 -4.46
C LEU A 224 1.95 23.00 -3.28
N THR A 225 1.67 22.16 -2.29
CA THR A 225 2.47 22.06 -1.07
C THR A 225 3.83 21.40 -1.32
N ILE A 226 3.89 20.35 -2.14
CA ILE A 226 5.10 19.54 -2.31
C ILE A 226 5.98 20.06 -3.45
N HIS A 227 5.36 20.53 -4.53
CA HIS A 227 6.03 20.86 -5.79
C HIS A 227 5.92 22.33 -6.17
N GLY A 228 5.21 23.13 -5.38
CA GLY A 228 5.03 24.55 -5.63
C GLY A 228 3.98 24.85 -6.70
N ARG A 229 3.71 26.14 -6.88
CA ARG A 229 2.64 26.66 -7.75
C ARG A 229 2.80 26.24 -9.21
N ASP A 230 4.01 26.33 -9.75
CA ASP A 230 4.23 26.10 -11.18
C ASP A 230 3.99 24.65 -11.60
N ALA A 231 4.30 23.70 -10.71
CA ALA A 231 4.04 22.29 -10.94
C ALA A 231 2.53 21.98 -10.93
N ALA A 232 1.77 22.61 -10.02
CA ALA A 232 0.31 22.46 -9.97
C ALA A 232 -0.36 23.03 -11.23
N VAL A 233 0.06 24.22 -11.65
CA VAL A 233 -0.44 24.87 -12.87
C VAL A 233 -0.11 24.04 -14.11
N THR A 234 1.09 23.47 -14.18
CA THR A 234 1.50 22.61 -15.30
C THR A 234 0.66 21.32 -15.36
N ALA A 235 0.45 20.68 -14.20
CA ALA A 235 -0.38 19.48 -14.11
C ALA A 235 -1.84 19.77 -14.55
N PHE A 236 -2.40 20.89 -14.09
CA PHE A 236 -3.75 21.31 -14.48
C PHE A 236 -3.86 21.58 -15.98
N ARG A 237 -2.90 22.31 -16.57
CA ARG A 237 -2.86 22.60 -18.01
C ARG A 237 -2.76 21.34 -18.86
N LEU A 238 -1.94 20.36 -18.46
CA LEU A 238 -1.83 19.08 -19.17
C LEU A 238 -3.12 18.28 -19.10
N ALA A 239 -3.80 18.28 -17.95
CA ALA A 239 -5.07 17.58 -17.78
C ALA A 239 -6.22 18.22 -18.57
N THR A 240 -6.18 19.53 -18.78
CA THR A 240 -7.26 20.31 -19.43
C THR A 240 -6.99 20.64 -20.90
N PHE A 241 -5.79 20.36 -21.42
CA PHE A 241 -5.35 20.72 -22.77
C PHE A 241 -6.33 20.37 -23.90
N ASN A 242 -7.02 19.23 -23.81
CA ASN A 242 -8.00 18.78 -24.82
C ASN A 242 -9.47 19.04 -24.44
N THR A 243 -9.72 19.74 -23.34
CA THR A 243 -11.07 19.96 -22.79
C THR A 243 -11.64 21.34 -23.12
N GLY A 244 -10.82 22.25 -23.64
CA GLY A 244 -11.23 23.64 -23.92
C GLY A 244 -11.41 24.52 -22.68
N VAL A 245 -11.08 23.99 -21.49
CA VAL A 245 -11.08 24.75 -20.24
C VAL A 245 -9.80 25.57 -20.14
N SER A 246 -9.93 26.90 -20.14
CA SER A 246 -8.82 27.84 -19.92
C SER A 246 -9.16 28.74 -18.72
N GLU A 247 -8.24 28.76 -17.76
CA GLU A 247 -8.26 29.41 -16.43
C GLU A 247 -8.91 28.60 -15.30
#